data_AF-A0A2N4XMA9-F1
#
_entry.id   AF-A0A2N4XMA9-F1
#
_cell.length_a   1.000
_cell.length_b   1.000
_cell.length_c   1.000
_cell.angle_alpha   90.00
_cell.angle_beta   90.00
_cell.angle_gamma   90.00
#
_symmetry.space_group_name_H-M   'P 1'
#
loop_
_entity.id
_entity.type
_entity.pdbx_description
1 polymer ?
#
loop_
_entity_poly.entity_id
_entity_poly.type
_entity_poly.pdbx_seq_one_letter_code
_entity_poly.pdbx_strand_id
1 'polypeptide(L)'
;MKHCCEAMTAQIERQCDVHSDQFSCPDALISYFEKFDEYGIIIHDGGSAVISIEFCPLCGTKLPESKRDRWFNELEAMGFDDPSEQDIPEKYHSSKWYR
;
A
#
# COMPACT_ATOMS: atom_id res chain seq x y z
N MET A 1 -7.73 -9.78 -6.50
CA MET A 1 -6.26 -9.98 -6.52
C MET A 1 -5.95 -11.21 -5.68
N LYS A 2 -4.91 -12.00 -5.98
CA LYS A 2 -4.60 -13.17 -5.13
C LYS A 2 -3.57 -12.78 -4.07
N HIS A 3 -3.98 -12.75 -2.81
CA HIS A 3 -3.07 -12.59 -1.68
C HIS A 3 -2.55 -13.94 -1.17
N CYS A 4 -1.57 -13.89 -0.27
CA CYS A 4 -0.92 -15.10 0.27
C CYS A 4 -1.87 -16.05 1.01
N CYS A 5 -2.96 -15.56 1.60
CA CYS A 5 -3.97 -16.37 2.27
C CYS A 5 -5.36 -15.71 2.23
N GLU A 6 -6.40 -16.48 2.55
CA GLU A 6 -7.78 -16.01 2.61
C GLU A 6 -7.97 -14.95 3.70
N ALA A 7 -7.32 -15.11 4.86
CA ALA A 7 -7.40 -14.14 5.94
C ALA A 7 -6.81 -12.77 5.54
N MET A 8 -5.72 -12.76 4.77
CA MET A 8 -5.14 -11.51 4.23
C MET A 8 -6.10 -10.85 3.23
N THR A 9 -6.71 -11.66 2.37
CA THR A 9 -7.73 -11.18 1.40
C THR A 9 -8.91 -10.55 2.14
N ALA A 10 -9.43 -11.21 3.17
CA ALA A 10 -10.54 -10.72 3.97
C ALA A 10 -10.21 -9.42 4.75
N GLN A 11 -8.96 -9.23 5.17
CA GLN A 11 -8.53 -7.98 5.81
C GLN A 11 -8.46 -6.83 4.82
N ILE A 12 -7.89 -7.05 3.63
CA ILE A 12 -7.73 -6.02 2.60
C ILE A 12 -9.06 -5.64 1.94
N GLU A 13 -9.93 -6.63 1.71
CA GLU A 13 -11.24 -6.43 1.08
C GLU A 13 -12.35 -6.08 2.08
N ARG A 14 -12.00 -5.83 3.36
CA ARG A 14 -12.96 -5.46 4.40
C ARG A 14 -13.71 -4.18 3.99
N GLN A 15 -15.03 -4.24 4.05
CA GLN A 15 -15.91 -3.09 3.91
C GLN A 15 -16.45 -2.67 5.29
N CYS A 16 -16.53 -1.36 5.53
CA CYS A 16 -17.09 -0.80 6.74
C CYS A 16 -18.18 0.21 6.35
N ASP A 17 -19.43 -0.07 6.72
CA ASP A 17 -20.56 0.81 6.40
C ASP A 17 -20.67 2.01 7.36
N VAL A 18 -19.82 2.04 8.41
CA VAL A 18 -19.86 3.05 9.48
C VAL A 18 -18.83 4.16 9.25
N HIS A 19 -17.66 3.83 8.72
CA HIS A 19 -16.56 4.78 8.56
C HIS A 19 -16.32 5.07 7.08
N SER A 20 -16.07 6.34 6.74
CA SER A 20 -15.89 6.79 5.36
C SER A 20 -14.58 6.34 4.70
N ASP A 21 -13.62 5.90 5.51
CA ASP A 21 -12.27 5.57 5.09
C ASP A 21 -11.72 4.40 5.94
N GLN A 22 -10.80 3.63 5.35
CA GLN A 22 -10.19 2.46 5.99
C GLN A 22 -9.41 2.81 7.26
N PHE A 23 -8.69 3.94 7.30
CA PHE A 23 -7.85 4.33 8.43
C PHE A 23 -8.67 4.75 9.66
N SER A 24 -9.92 5.17 9.42
CA SER A 24 -10.89 5.52 10.45
C SER A 24 -11.58 4.29 11.06
N CYS A 25 -11.53 3.12 10.42
CA CYS A 25 -12.16 1.90 10.91
C CYS A 25 -11.20 1.16 11.86
N PRO A 26 -11.54 0.97 13.16
CA PRO A 26 -10.66 0.26 14.11
C PRO A 26 -10.50 -1.24 13.82
N ASP A 27 -11.36 -1.80 12.95
CA ASP A 27 -11.30 -3.20 12.53
C ASP A 27 -10.48 -3.40 11.24
N ALA A 28 -10.06 -2.32 10.57
CA ALA A 28 -9.20 -2.39 9.40
C ALA A 28 -7.74 -2.35 9.83
N LEU A 29 -7.07 -3.51 9.81
CA LEU A 29 -5.72 -3.63 10.37
C LEU A 29 -4.61 -3.56 9.33
N ILE A 30 -4.87 -4.00 8.10
CA ILE A 30 -3.87 -4.16 7.04
C ILE A 30 -4.29 -3.30 5.85
N SER A 31 -3.36 -2.48 5.36
CA SER A 31 -3.51 -1.74 4.11
C SER A 31 -2.59 -2.32 3.03
N TYR A 32 -3.03 -2.24 1.78
CA TYR A 32 -2.24 -2.62 0.61
C TYR A 32 -2.17 -1.45 -0.37
N PHE A 33 -0.95 -1.01 -0.67
CA PHE A 33 -0.68 0.05 -1.63
C PHE A 33 -0.33 -0.55 -3.00
N GLU A 34 -1.34 -0.70 -3.86
CA GLU A 34 -1.16 -1.29 -5.20
C GLU A 34 -0.10 -0.56 -6.04
N LYS A 35 0.03 0.76 -5.89
CA LYS A 35 1.06 1.55 -6.59
C LYS A 35 2.49 1.08 -6.28
N PHE A 36 2.72 0.52 -5.08
CA PHE A 36 4.03 0.09 -4.62
C PHE A 36 4.13 -1.42 -4.41
N ASP A 37 3.06 -2.18 -4.66
CA ASP A 37 2.96 -3.59 -4.27
C ASP A 37 3.37 -3.83 -2.80
N GLU A 38 2.93 -2.93 -1.92
CA GLU A 38 3.39 -2.84 -0.54
C GLU A 38 2.26 -3.14 0.43
N TYR A 39 2.58 -3.91 1.47
CA TYR A 39 1.67 -4.20 2.57
C TYR A 39 2.13 -3.48 3.82
N GLY A 40 1.17 -3.06 4.64
CA GLY A 40 1.48 -2.45 5.92
C GLY A 40 0.37 -2.59 6.95
N ILE A 41 0.73 -2.41 8.20
CA ILE A 41 -0.18 -2.37 9.35
C ILE A 41 -0.57 -0.92 9.60
N ILE A 42 -1.88 -0.66 9.67
CA ILE A 42 -2.43 0.66 9.95
C ILE A 42 -2.12 1.04 11.40
N ILE A 43 -1.61 2.25 11.62
CA ILE A 43 -1.48 2.86 12.94
C ILE A 43 -2.73 3.69 13.20
N HIS A 44 -3.58 3.26 14.15
CA HIS A 44 -4.77 4.02 14.55
C HIS A 44 -4.44 5.11 15.58
N ASP A 45 -3.63 6.09 15.16
CA ASP A 45 -3.28 7.29 15.95
C ASP A 45 -4.14 8.52 15.60
N GLY A 46 -5.13 8.33 14.73
CA GLY A 46 -5.97 9.40 14.17
C GLY A 46 -5.49 9.93 12.81
N GLY A 47 -4.38 9.43 12.28
CA GLY A 47 -3.89 9.72 10.93
C GLY A 47 -4.05 8.56 9.94
N SER A 48 -3.28 8.62 8.85
CA SER A 48 -3.19 7.58 7.81
C SER A 48 -1.82 6.88 7.81
N ALA A 49 -1.13 6.90 8.96
CA ALA A 49 0.18 6.31 9.10
C ALA A 49 0.10 4.77 9.00
N VAL A 50 1.11 4.19 8.34
CA VAL A 50 1.21 2.75 8.12
C VAL A 50 2.66 2.32 8.32
N ILE A 51 2.86 1.18 8.99
CA ILE A 51 4.17 0.52 9.10
C ILE A 51 4.24 -0.58 8.05
N SER A 52 5.23 -0.54 7.17
CA SER A 52 5.45 -1.59 6.17
C SER A 52 5.81 -2.93 6.81
N ILE A 53 5.39 -4.02 6.20
CA ILE A 53 5.65 -5.39 6.69
C ILE A 53 6.21 -6.28 5.58
N GLU A 54 7.14 -7.16 5.95
CA GLU A 54 7.77 -8.12 5.02
C GLU A 54 7.13 -9.52 5.08
N PHE A 55 6.36 -9.80 6.14
CA PHE A 55 5.73 -11.10 6.36
C PHE A 55 4.26 -10.90 6.72
N CYS A 56 3.41 -11.77 6.18
CA CYS A 56 1.99 -11.79 6.49
C CYS A 56 1.78 -12.07 7.99
N PRO A 57 1.09 -11.20 8.75
CA PRO A 57 0.86 -11.43 10.18
C PRO A 57 -0.13 -12.57 10.46
N LEU A 58 -0.80 -13.10 9.42
CA LEU A 58 -1.87 -14.09 9.54
C LEU A 58 -1.40 -15.50 9.19
N CYS A 59 -0.44 -15.65 8.27
CA CYS A 59 0.07 -16.97 7.85
C CYS A 59 1.60 -17.08 7.79
N GLY A 60 2.35 -16.01 8.09
CA GLY A 60 3.82 -16.00 8.09
C GLY A 60 4.48 -16.04 6.71
N THR A 61 3.71 -16.03 5.61
CA THR A 61 4.27 -16.01 4.26
C THR A 61 5.05 -14.72 4.01
N LYS A 62 6.25 -14.83 3.44
CA LYS A 62 7.04 -13.66 2.98
C LYS A 62 6.26 -12.94 1.88
N LEU A 63 6.07 -11.64 2.05
CA LEU A 63 5.35 -10.77 1.13
C LEU A 63 6.26 -10.31 -0.02
N PRO A 64 5.68 -9.84 -1.15
CA PRO A 64 6.45 -9.17 -2.19
C PRO A 64 7.26 -8.01 -1.65
N GLU A 65 8.43 -7.78 -2.22
CA GLU A 65 9.24 -6.61 -1.91
C GLU A 65 8.53 -5.33 -2.37
N SER A 66 8.49 -4.33 -1.47
CA SER A 66 7.95 -3.01 -1.79
C SER A 66 8.72 -2.38 -2.94
N LYS A 67 7.98 -1.82 -3.90
CA LYS A 67 8.51 -1.12 -5.05
C LYS A 67 8.61 0.38 -4.81
N ARG A 68 8.36 0.84 -3.58
CA ARG A 68 8.35 2.27 -3.20
C ARG A 68 9.69 2.94 -3.50
N ASP A 69 10.80 2.35 -3.08
CA ASP A 69 12.12 2.93 -3.32
C ASP A 69 12.43 2.99 -4.81
N ARG A 70 12.10 1.91 -5.56
CA ARG A 70 12.23 1.88 -7.01
C ARG A 70 11.39 2.97 -7.69
N TRP A 71 10.18 3.23 -7.19
CA TRP A 71 9.30 4.26 -7.72
C TRP A 71 9.92 5.65 -7.61
N PHE A 72 10.46 5.99 -6.44
CA PHE A 72 11.15 7.27 -6.23
C PHE A 72 12.41 7.38 -7.09
N ASN A 73 13.24 6.33 -7.11
CA ASN A 73 14.48 6.32 -7.90
C ASN A 73 14.23 6.48 -9.41
N GLU A 74 13.18 5.85 -9.97
CA GLU A 74 12.85 6.00 -11.39
C GLU A 74 12.33 7.40 -11.73
N LEU A 75 11.57 8.03 -10.82
CA LEU A 75 11.06 9.38 -11.00
C LEU A 75 12.16 10.44 -10.87
N GLU A 76 13.02 10.30 -9.86
CA GLU A 76 14.20 11.16 -9.68
C GLU A 76 15.13 11.08 -10.91
N ALA A 77 15.36 9.87 -11.44
CA ALA A 77 16.14 9.69 -12.67
C ALA A 77 15.53 10.36 -13.91
N MET A 78 14.23 10.68 -13.88
CA MET A 78 13.53 11.45 -14.92
C MET A 78 13.45 12.96 -14.62
N GLY A 79 14.01 13.41 -13.49
CA GLY A 79 14.00 14.80 -13.04
C GLY A 79 12.79 15.20 -12.18
N PHE A 80 12.10 14.22 -11.59
CA PHE A 80 11.01 14.45 -10.64
C PHE A 80 11.51 14.24 -9.21
N ASP A 81 12.08 15.30 -8.63
CA ASP A 81 12.65 15.29 -7.28
C ASP A 81 11.59 15.45 -6.17
N ASP A 82 10.42 15.99 -6.51
CA ASP A 82 9.23 16.07 -5.65
C ASP A 82 7.98 15.56 -6.39
N PRO A 83 7.81 14.22 -6.52
CA PRO A 83 6.66 13.63 -7.20
C PRO A 83 5.28 13.99 -6.65
N SER A 84 5.19 14.56 -5.43
CA SER A 84 3.93 15.02 -4.84
C SER A 84 3.45 16.36 -5.42
N GLU A 85 4.40 17.22 -5.77
CA GLU A 85 4.14 18.60 -6.23
C GLU A 85 4.34 18.75 -7.75
N GLN A 86 4.70 17.67 -8.45
CA GLN A 86 5.00 17.66 -9.88
C GLN A 86 4.01 16.79 -10.67
N ASP A 87 3.83 17.16 -11.94
CA ASP A 87 3.05 16.37 -12.91
C ASP A 87 3.91 15.21 -13.43
N ILE A 88 3.83 14.07 -12.74
CA ILE A 88 4.57 12.85 -13.08
C ILE A 88 3.82 12.05 -14.18
N PRO A 89 4.50 11.16 -14.92
CA PRO A 89 3.83 10.41 -15.97
C PRO A 89 2.69 9.55 -15.44
N GLU A 90 1.52 9.59 -16.10
CA GLU A 90 0.25 8.95 -15.68
C GLU A 90 0.41 7.50 -15.18
N LYS A 91 1.31 6.71 -15.79
CA LYS A 91 1.56 5.33 -15.39
C LYS A 91 2.03 5.18 -13.93
N TYR A 92 2.73 6.18 -13.38
CA TYR A 92 3.27 6.17 -12.01
C TYR A 92 2.20 6.42 -10.94
N HIS A 93 0.97 6.78 -11.29
CA HIS A 93 -0.13 6.92 -10.33
C HIS A 93 -0.78 5.59 -9.93
N SER A 94 -0.44 4.48 -10.59
CA SER A 94 -1.05 3.16 -10.34
C SER A 94 -0.04 2.05 -10.51
N SER A 95 -0.44 0.79 -10.34
CA SER A 95 0.44 -0.36 -10.58
C SER A 95 0.93 -0.52 -12.03
N LYS A 96 0.44 0.30 -12.97
CA LYS A 96 0.82 0.26 -14.39
C LYS A 96 2.30 0.54 -14.65
N TRP A 97 3.02 1.23 -13.77
CA TRP A 97 4.43 1.55 -14.02
C TRP A 97 5.37 0.34 -13.90
N TYR A 98 4.99 -0.71 -13.17
CA TYR A 98 5.81 -1.90 -12.95
C TYR A 98 5.20 -3.20 -13.49
N ARG A 99 4.01 -3.13 -14.08
CA ARG A 99 3.30 -4.26 -14.70
C ARG A 99 3.66 -4.43 -16.17
#